data_AF-A0A0B7ISG8-F1
#
_entry.id   AF-A0A0B7ISG8-F1
#
_cell.length_a   1.000
_cell.length_b   1.000
_cell.length_c   1.000
_cell.angle_alpha   90.00
_cell.angle_beta   90.00
_cell.angle_gamma   90.00
#
_symmetry.space_group_name_H-M   'P 1'
#
loop_
_entity.id
_entity.type
_entity.pdbx_description
1 polymer ?
#
loop_
_entity_poly.entity_id
_entity_poly.type
_entity_poly.pdbx_seq_one_letter_code
_entity_poly.pdbx_strand_id
1 'polypeptide(L)'
;MRNLQEILKQHTQKAVEQLFSVQLENIELQQTKKEFEGDITIVIFPMLRQIKGNPEQIGQQIGTFLQENVKEVESFNVIKGFLNFSNFGFLLH
;
A
#
# COMPACT_ATOMS: atom_id res chain seq x y z
N MET A 1 -3.16 19.90 -6.55
CA MET A 1 -3.50 18.49 -6.86
C MET A 1 -2.64 17.61 -5.97
N ARG A 2 -3.19 16.69 -5.16
CA ARG A 2 -2.36 15.77 -4.37
C ARG A 2 -1.85 14.65 -5.29
N ASN A 3 -0.58 14.27 -5.14
CA ASN A 3 0.03 13.17 -5.86
C ASN A 3 -0.46 11.84 -5.25
N LEU A 4 -0.87 10.85 -6.07
CA LEU A 4 -1.31 9.53 -5.62
C LEU A 4 -0.29 8.86 -4.69
N GLN A 5 1.00 9.01 -4.97
CA GLN A 5 2.07 8.49 -4.11
C GLN A 5 2.00 9.09 -2.70
N GLU A 6 1.75 10.39 -2.58
CA GLU A 6 1.65 11.06 -1.29
C GLU A 6 0.38 10.64 -0.53
N ILE A 7 -0.74 10.42 -1.25
CA ILE A 7 -1.96 9.87 -0.67
C ILE A 7 -1.68 8.48 -0.09
N LEU A 8 -1.06 7.59 -0.88
CA LEU A 8 -0.72 6.24 -0.45
C LEU A 8 0.20 6.25 0.77
N LYS A 9 1.26 7.07 0.79
CA LYS A 9 2.15 7.17 1.95
C LYS A 9 1.40 7.59 3.21
N GLN A 10 0.64 8.68 3.15
CA GLN A 10 -0.08 9.21 4.31
C GLN A 10 -1.10 8.22 4.87
N HIS A 11 -1.87 7.58 3.99
CA HIS A 11 -2.87 6.61 4.43
C HIS A 11 -2.24 5.29 4.90
N THR A 12 -1.08 4.91 4.37
CA THR A 12 -0.34 3.74 4.85
C THR A 12 0.21 3.98 6.26
N GLN A 13 0.72 5.18 6.55
CA GLN A 13 1.13 5.54 7.92
C GLN A 13 -0.03 5.40 8.90
N LYS A 14 -1.21 5.92 8.54
CA LYS A 14 -2.43 5.79 9.35
C LYS A 14 -2.84 4.33 9.53
N ALA A 15 -2.83 3.54 8.45
CA ALA A 15 -3.14 2.12 8.50
C ALA A 15 -2.22 1.40 9.49
N VAL A 16 -0.92 1.69 9.40
CA VAL A 16 0.08 1.04 10.27
C VAL A 16 -0.09 1.45 11.73
N GLU A 17 -0.35 2.73 12.00
CA GLU A 17 -0.61 3.21 13.36
C GLU A 17 -1.85 2.55 13.95
N GLN A 18 -2.95 2.47 13.19
CA GLN A 18 -4.20 1.90 13.69
C GLN A 18 -4.16 0.38 13.85
N LEU A 19 -3.54 -0.34 12.91
CA LEU A 19 -3.54 -1.81 12.90
C LEU A 19 -2.44 -2.39 13.80
N PHE A 20 -1.32 -1.70 13.94
CA PHE A 20 -0.13 -2.24 14.61
C PHE A 20 0.39 -1.36 15.76
N SER A 21 -0.22 -0.19 16.02
CA SER A 21 0.25 0.75 17.05
C SER A 21 1.71 1.18 16.85
N VAL A 22 2.13 1.30 15.58
CA VAL A 22 3.47 1.73 15.17
C VAL A 22 3.37 3.00 14.35
N GLN A 23 4.21 4.00 14.66
CA GLN A 23 4.34 5.19 13.82
C GLN A 23 5.55 5.02 12.90
N LEU A 24 5.31 5.00 11.59
CA LEU A 24 6.37 4.95 10.59
C LEU A 24 6.70 6.35 10.08
N GLU A 25 7.98 6.70 10.11
CA GLU A 25 8.46 7.98 9.57
C GLU A 25 8.36 8.04 8.04
N ASN A 26 8.63 6.91 7.38
CA ASN A 26 8.69 6.83 5.92
C ASN A 26 8.02 5.56 5.39
N ILE A 27 7.40 5.69 4.21
CA ILE A 27 6.83 4.58 3.44
C ILE A 27 7.58 4.51 2.11
N GLU A 28 8.16 3.34 1.82
CA GLU A 28 8.86 3.11 0.57
C GLU A 28 7.87 2.72 -0.53
N LEU A 29 7.88 3.50 -1.61
CA LEU A 29 7.13 3.25 -2.83
C LEU A 29 8.08 2.96 -3.99
N GLN A 30 7.66 2.06 -4.87
CA GLN A 30 8.33 1.77 -6.13
C GLN A 30 7.31 1.75 -7.27
N GLN A 31 7.79 1.89 -8.51
CA GLN A 31 6.98 1.53 -9.67
C GLN A 31 6.77 0.02 -9.67
N THR A 32 5.55 -0.42 -9.92
CA THR A 32 5.27 -1.86 -10.05
C THR A 32 6.06 -2.43 -11.22
N LYS A 33 6.69 -3.59 -11.03
CA LYS A 33 7.46 -4.23 -12.11
C LYS A 33 6.51 -4.59 -13.25
N LYS A 34 6.98 -4.45 -14.50
CA LYS A 34 6.20 -4.69 -15.73
C LYS A 34 5.56 -6.08 -15.83
N GLU A 35 6.06 -7.06 -15.08
CA GLU A 35 5.54 -8.43 -15.01
C GLU A 35 4.35 -8.60 -14.05
N PHE A 36 4.00 -7.55 -13.28
CA PHE A 36 2.89 -7.55 -12.34
C PHE A 36 1.88 -6.44 -12.69
N GLU A 37 0.63 -6.67 -12.32
CA GLU A 37 -0.43 -5.67 -12.45
C GLU A 37 -0.28 -4.57 -11.39
N GLY A 38 -0.48 -3.33 -11.80
CA GLY A 38 -0.42 -2.15 -10.94
C GLY A 38 0.54 -1.08 -11.45
N ASP A 39 0.38 0.13 -10.92
CA ASP A 39 1.23 1.29 -11.23
C ASP A 39 2.26 1.55 -10.12
N ILE A 40 1.82 1.39 -8.88
CA ILE A 40 2.57 1.73 -7.68
C ILE A 40 2.58 0.55 -6.72
N THR A 41 3.74 0.29 -6.12
CA THR A 41 3.94 -0.76 -5.12
C THR A 41 4.43 -0.15 -3.81
N ILE A 42 3.80 -0.50 -2.69
CA ILE A 42 4.35 -0.33 -1.34
C ILE A 42 5.24 -1.53 -1.01
N VAL A 43 6.45 -1.26 -0.51
CA VAL A 43 7.38 -2.30 -0.06
C VAL A 43 7.19 -2.53 1.44
N ILE A 44 6.77 -3.75 1.83
CA ILE A 44 6.46 -4.07 3.24
C ILE A 44 7.72 -4.35 4.06
N PHE A 45 8.80 -4.84 3.43
CA PHE A 45 10.01 -5.29 4.13
C PHE A 45 10.63 -4.28 5.12
N PRO A 46 10.73 -2.97 4.81
CA PRO A 46 11.24 -1.99 5.78
C PRO A 46 10.43 -1.93 7.08
N MET A 47 9.12 -2.20 7.02
CA MET A 47 8.21 -2.15 8.17
C MET A 47 8.46 -3.30 9.15
N LEU A 48 9.04 -4.42 8.68
CA LEU A 48 9.28 -5.62 9.50
C LEU A 48 10.27 -5.39 10.65
N ARG A 49 11.02 -4.28 10.63
CA ARG A 49 11.89 -3.88 11.75
C ARG A 49 11.09 -3.46 12.99
N GLN A 50 9.85 -3.02 12.81
CA GLN A 50 8.98 -2.51 13.88
C GLN A 50 7.72 -3.36 14.05
N ILE A 51 7.24 -3.99 12.97
CA ILE A 51 6.05 -4.83 12.95
C ILE A 51 6.48 -6.29 12.76
N LYS A 52 6.17 -7.15 13.73
CA LYS A 52 6.44 -8.59 13.61
C LYS A 52 5.27 -9.27 12.91
N GLY A 53 5.55 -10.05 11.86
CA GLY A 53 4.53 -10.82 11.17
C GLY A 53 4.96 -11.28 9.79
N ASN A 54 4.09 -12.03 9.13
CA ASN A 54 4.29 -12.40 7.73
C ASN A 54 4.06 -11.16 6.84
N PRO A 55 4.99 -10.81 5.94
CA PRO A 55 4.87 -9.62 5.09
C PRO A 55 3.67 -9.66 4.14
N GLU A 56 3.22 -10.84 3.71
CA GLU A 56 2.03 -10.99 2.88
C GLU A 56 0.75 -10.68 3.68
N GLN A 57 0.67 -11.16 4.92
CA GLN A 57 -0.46 -10.86 5.82
C GLN A 57 -0.51 -9.37 6.19
N ILE A 58 0.65 -8.77 6.52
CA ILE A 58 0.75 -7.32 6.80
C ILE A 58 0.34 -6.52 5.56
N GLY A 59 0.85 -6.89 4.38
CA GLY A 59 0.45 -6.28 3.11
C GLY A 59 -1.05 -6.39 2.86
N GLN A 60 -1.66 -7.54 3.16
CA GLN A 60 -3.10 -7.75 2.97
C GLN A 60 -3.92 -6.85 3.91
N GLN A 61 -3.53 -6.75 5.18
CA GLN A 61 -4.21 -5.89 6.15
C GLN A 61 -4.12 -4.41 5.77
N ILE A 62 -2.93 -3.96 5.37
CA ILE A 62 -2.71 -2.57 4.91
C ILE A 62 -3.49 -2.31 3.62
N GLY A 63 -3.41 -3.20 2.63
CA GLY A 63 -4.13 -3.06 1.37
C GLY A 63 -5.64 -2.98 1.56
N THR A 64 -6.20 -3.85 2.43
CA THR A 64 -7.63 -3.86 2.75
C THR A 64 -8.05 -2.53 3.38
N PHE A 65 -7.28 -2.05 4.37
CA PHE A 65 -7.52 -0.75 4.97
C PHE A 65 -7.51 0.38 3.93
N LEU A 66 -6.54 0.37 3.02
CA LEU A 66 -6.43 1.40 1.99
C LEU A 66 -7.61 1.36 1.02
N GLN A 67 -8.02 0.17 0.56
CA GLN A 67 -9.18 0.02 -0.32
C GLN A 67 -10.48 0.51 0.33
N GLU A 68 -10.65 0.32 1.64
CA GLU A 68 -11.84 0.78 2.37
C GLU A 68 -11.84 2.28 2.67
N ASN A 69 -10.66 2.91 2.79
CA ASN A 69 -10.51 4.27 3.33
C ASN A 69 -9.92 5.29 2.34
N VAL A 70 -9.48 4.84 1.16
CA VAL A 70 -8.85 5.69 0.13
C VAL A 70 -9.60 5.49 -1.17
N LYS A 71 -10.37 6.50 -1.58
CA LYS A 71 -11.20 6.45 -2.79
C LYS A 71 -10.41 6.19 -4.09
N GLU A 72 -9.13 6.55 -4.11
CA GLU A 72 -8.23 6.32 -5.25
C GLU A 72 -7.70 4.87 -5.31
N VAL A 73 -7.95 4.04 -4.29
CA VAL A 73 -7.53 2.64 -4.25
C VAL A 73 -8.72 1.75 -4.59
N GLU A 74 -8.82 1.35 -5.85
CA GLU A 74 -9.90 0.49 -6.31
C GLU A 74 -9.64 -0.98 -6.04
N SER A 75 -8.41 -1.43 -6.27
CA SER A 75 -7.99 -2.80 -6.02
C SER A 75 -6.50 -2.86 -5.72
N PHE A 76 -6.09 -3.97 -5.10
CA PHE A 76 -4.71 -4.25 -4.79
C PHE A 76 -4.45 -5.75 -4.82
N ASN A 77 -3.19 -6.11 -4.93
CA ASN A 77 -2.73 -7.48 -4.68
C ASN A 77 -1.44 -7.45 -3.85
N VAL A 78 -1.14 -8.57 -3.19
CA VAL A 78 0.09 -8.74 -2.43
C VAL A 78 0.86 -9.92 -3.00
N ILE A 79 2.10 -9.66 -3.43
CA ILE A 79 2.99 -10.71 -3.94
C ILE A 79 4.27 -10.66 -3.12
N LYS A 80 4.50 -11.66 -2.26
CA LYS A 80 5.75 -11.80 -1.49
C LYS A 80 6.16 -10.52 -0.74
N GLY A 81 5.22 -9.82 -0.12
CA GLY A 81 5.50 -8.57 0.62
C GLY A 81 5.60 -7.30 -0.23
N PHE A 82 5.20 -7.38 -1.51
CA PHE A 82 4.97 -6.23 -2.38
C PHE A 82 3.47 -6.03 -2.52
N LEU A 83 2.97 -4.91 -1.99
CA LEU A 83 1.57 -4.51 -2.07
C LEU A 83 1.40 -3.60 -3.28
N ASN A 84 0.86 -4.13 -4.38
CA ASN A 84 0.71 -3.38 -5.64
C ASN A 84 -0.72 -2.88 -5.79
N PHE A 85 -0.85 -1.67 -6.32
CA PHE A 85 -2.13 -1.02 -6.56
C PHE A 85 -2.30 -0.80 -8.06
N SER A 86 -3.45 -1.22 -8.58
CA SER A 86 -3.91 -0.86 -9.90
C SER A 86 -4.95 0.25 -9.79
N ASN A 87 -4.83 1.26 -10.64
CA ASN A 87 -5.82 2.30 -10.80
C ASN A 87 -6.61 2.00 -12.09
N PHE A 88 -7.80 1.43 -11.99
CA PHE A 88 -8.73 1.30 -13.13
C PHE A 88 -9.88 2.32 -13.04
N GLY A 89 -9.57 3.52 -12.54
CA GLY A 89 -10.56 4.57 -12.27
C GLY A 89 -10.50 5.78 -13.19
N PHE A 90 -10.10 5.62 -14.46
CA PHE A 90 -10.17 6.72 -15.45
C PHE A 90 -10.37 6.29 -16.91
N LEU A 91 -10.74 5.03 -17.17
CA LEU A 91 -11.13 4.56 -18.50
C LEU A 91 -12.50 3.92 -18.39
N LEU A 92 -13.55 4.76 -18.45
CA LEU A 92 -14.90 4.48 -18.98
C LEU A 92 -15.81 5.67 -18.64
N HIS A 93 -15.50 6.86 -19.18
CA HIS A 93 -16.47 7.88 -19.58
C HIS A 93 -15.86 8.74 -20.69
#